data_AF-A0A4T0C876-F1
#
_entry.id   AF-A0A4T0C876-F1
#
_cell.length_a   1.000
_cell.length_b   1.000
_cell.length_c   1.000
_cell.angle_alpha   90.00
_cell.angle_beta   90.00
_cell.angle_gamma   90.00
#
_symmetry.space_group_name_H-M   'P 1'
#
loop_
_entity.id
_entity.type
_entity.pdbx_description
1 polymer ?
#
loop_
_entity_poly.entity_id
_entity_poly.type
_entity_poly.pdbx_seq_one_letter_code
_entity_poly.pdbx_strand_id
1 'polypeptide(L)'
;MVLAGMTPPAPVKVAPLPRPYRDFLTPSLHRRFTSAALIGLAACWLISVSMASPALFWSWFPLGPAGIRAAFLFISSLSIFVLRVAQLHFGPRSTISTFESLWNYALSKNTVLTCFWYTLSAFLFAELYIFSTAKDANLAWIDPGRSYERPRLNERPVLLRSQFLFLALAQSAIHLYKDYDLILLPQTPSKISPIMQLKDEVKNIAAHTAKLVSLTCLFGPFFYFAVWRNLAWALAFKIGQTLFFLPKSTRPAGITNPMALIGRFVWAATLLVALWELSNRAFTIYTAQEPVKKDKPLTADSKDPNGSLIAGLRAKKEIPKTMAFWELAMITQKFEDRRKTLFGELDRKGGSTWTQIANLCMVEIQSVSQRIQDSQGAVIPTPEQAPQPLKTLPRISSQPVREDAIFRPSPPPSTGLQAFENTVGMVARSYGQSHGATNPVSPRAQRLLEYGTDRILSKEQQEQFGRANMVNNANGLIASIIRTPFGMPFRQVFARRINAVVFGVPYSTSTIIINAVKAICGLAVASLKEDNLGQVQKDISTIVRTLIITTQQIQLFVAKLPPHWTDVDFNGDRQVPEVEALLQVLKDGLHEIVVTFGEYAGNLGLSRTEIALAKELAGRGPEMETIR
;
A
#
# COMPACT_ATOMS: atom_id res chain seq x y z
N MET A 1 73.68 4.99 -30.43
CA MET A 1 72.76 3.98 -29.87
C MET A 1 72.24 4.52 -28.54
N VAL A 2 71.11 5.25 -28.56
CA VAL A 2 70.44 5.78 -27.37
C VAL A 2 68.96 5.49 -27.55
N LEU A 3 68.44 4.60 -26.71
CA LEU A 3 67.03 4.21 -26.64
C LEU A 3 66.24 5.39 -26.05
N ALA A 4 65.44 6.05 -26.89
CA ALA A 4 64.48 7.06 -26.46
C ALA A 4 63.35 6.39 -25.67
N GLY A 5 63.12 6.89 -24.46
CA GLY A 5 62.17 6.35 -23.50
C GLY A 5 60.72 6.37 -24.01
N MET A 6 60.08 5.21 -23.92
CA MET A 6 58.62 5.11 -23.92
C MET A 6 58.13 5.65 -22.58
N THR A 7 57.45 6.79 -22.61
CA THR A 7 56.67 7.27 -21.45
C THR A 7 55.58 6.24 -21.14
N PRO A 8 55.39 5.83 -19.88
CA PRO A 8 54.31 4.93 -19.52
C PRO A 8 52.96 5.61 -19.83
N PRO A 9 51.96 4.86 -20.33
CA PRO A 9 50.63 5.42 -20.57
C PRO A 9 50.08 6.01 -19.27
N ALA A 10 49.51 7.21 -19.36
CA ALA A 10 48.91 7.90 -18.22
C ALA A 10 47.95 6.93 -17.48
N PRO A 11 47.95 6.91 -16.14
CA PRO A 11 47.06 6.03 -15.40
C PRO A 11 45.62 6.33 -15.81
N VAL A 12 44.94 5.33 -16.37
CA VAL A 12 43.51 5.38 -16.65
C VAL A 12 42.84 5.81 -15.35
N LYS A 13 42.26 7.02 -15.30
CA LYS A 13 41.51 7.50 -14.14
C LYS A 13 40.34 6.54 -13.95
N VAL A 14 40.53 5.56 -13.08
CA VAL A 14 39.46 4.63 -12.71
C VAL A 14 38.34 5.48 -12.12
N ALA A 15 37.19 5.48 -12.79
CA ALA A 15 36.02 6.20 -12.31
C ALA A 15 35.78 5.80 -10.84
N PRO A 16 35.60 6.78 -9.93
CA PRO A 16 35.44 6.49 -8.51
C PRO A 16 34.24 5.56 -8.32
N LEU A 17 34.37 4.58 -7.41
CA LEU A 17 33.33 3.59 -7.19
C LEU A 17 31.98 4.29 -6.90
N PRO A 18 30.90 3.98 -7.65
CA PRO A 18 29.62 4.64 -7.45
C PRO A 18 29.07 4.34 -6.06
N ARG A 19 28.61 5.38 -5.37
CA ARG A 19 27.92 5.21 -4.09
C ARG A 19 26.49 4.71 -4.33
N PRO A 20 25.96 3.82 -3.49
CA PRO A 20 24.58 3.39 -3.57
C PRO A 20 23.61 4.59 -3.54
N TYR A 21 22.59 4.57 -4.40
CA TYR A 21 21.54 5.61 -4.44
C TYR A 21 20.90 5.88 -3.08
N ARG A 22 20.73 4.80 -2.29
CA ARG A 22 20.15 4.84 -0.95
C ARG A 22 20.88 5.81 -0.01
N ASP A 23 22.19 6.00 -0.19
CA ASP A 23 23.01 6.86 0.67
C ASP A 23 22.68 8.34 0.47
N PHE A 24 22.17 8.71 -0.70
CA PHE A 24 21.68 10.07 -0.97
C PHE A 24 20.19 10.21 -0.64
N LEU A 25 19.40 9.16 -0.93
CA LEU A 25 17.96 9.16 -0.68
C LEU A 25 17.63 9.20 0.82
N THR A 26 18.30 8.38 1.64
CA THR A 26 17.97 8.26 3.07
C THR A 26 18.12 9.59 3.81
N PRO A 27 19.22 10.35 3.68
CA PRO A 27 19.33 11.68 4.28
C PRO A 27 18.29 12.67 3.77
N SER A 28 17.94 12.62 2.48
CA SER A 28 16.92 13.51 1.91
C SER A 28 15.53 13.22 2.48
N LEU A 29 15.14 11.94 2.59
CA LEU A 29 13.90 11.51 3.22
C LEU A 29 13.90 11.82 4.71
N HIS A 30 15.02 11.64 5.40
CA HIS A 30 15.14 11.99 6.81
C HIS A 30 14.93 13.49 7.03
N ARG A 31 15.50 14.36 6.18
CA ARG A 31 15.28 15.82 6.27
C ARG A 31 13.81 16.21 6.04
N ARG A 32 13.12 15.54 5.12
CA ARG A 32 11.68 15.75 4.86
C ARG A 32 10.85 15.26 6.04
N PHE A 33 11.18 14.09 6.56
CA PHE A 33 10.59 13.52 7.76
C PHE A 33 10.74 14.45 8.95
N THR A 34 11.95 14.95 9.23
CA THR A 34 12.16 15.88 10.36
C THR A 34 11.38 17.17 10.17
N SER A 35 11.30 17.68 8.94
CA SER A 35 10.50 18.88 8.65
C SER A 35 9.00 18.65 8.92
N ALA A 36 8.45 17.51 8.49
CA ALA A 36 7.06 17.15 8.78
C ALA A 36 6.84 16.88 10.29
N ALA A 37 7.78 16.20 10.94
CA ALA A 37 7.74 15.91 12.37
C ALA A 37 7.81 17.18 13.22
N LEU A 38 8.55 18.20 12.80
CA LEU A 38 8.58 19.51 13.47
C LEU A 38 7.21 20.20 13.44
N ILE A 39 6.43 20.06 12.35
CA ILE A 39 5.04 20.55 12.30
C ILE A 39 4.18 19.79 13.31
N GLY A 40 4.30 18.46 13.36
CA GLY A 40 3.61 17.64 14.37
C GLY A 40 3.98 18.04 15.80
N LEU A 41 5.26 18.33 16.06
CA LEU A 41 5.75 18.80 17.36
C LEU A 41 5.17 20.18 17.71
N ALA A 42 5.13 21.11 16.75
CA ALA A 42 4.51 22.42 16.94
C ALA A 42 3.02 22.29 17.29
N ALA A 43 2.30 21.40 16.62
CA ALA A 43 0.90 21.10 16.95
C ALA A 43 0.76 20.46 18.35
N CYS A 44 1.65 19.53 18.71
CA CYS A 44 1.67 18.95 20.06
C CYS A 44 1.93 20.01 21.14
N TRP A 45 2.79 21.00 20.86
CA TRP A 45 3.00 22.13 21.75
C TRP A 45 1.73 22.97 21.92
N LEU A 46 1.04 23.33 20.82
CA LEU A 46 -0.24 24.05 20.89
C LEU A 46 -1.31 23.28 21.68
N ILE A 47 -1.43 21.97 21.45
CA ILE A 47 -2.34 21.09 22.19
C ILE A 47 -1.95 21.08 23.68
N SER A 48 -0.65 21.00 23.99
CA SER A 48 -0.15 21.02 25.36
C SER A 48 -0.54 22.30 26.11
N VAL A 49 -0.45 23.47 25.45
CA VAL A 49 -0.88 24.75 26.01
C VAL A 49 -2.38 24.74 26.31
N SER A 50 -3.20 24.20 25.40
CA SER A 50 -4.65 24.10 25.60
C SER A 50 -5.06 23.20 26.77
N MET A 51 -4.20 22.28 27.18
CA MET A 51 -4.41 21.35 28.30
C MET A 51 -3.80 21.84 29.62
N ALA A 52 -3.20 23.04 29.65
CA ALA A 52 -2.50 23.54 30.82
C ALA A 52 -3.45 24.07 31.92
N SER A 53 -2.98 23.95 33.16
CA SER A 53 -3.56 24.60 34.36
C SER A 53 -3.38 26.12 34.27
N PRO A 54 -4.22 26.97 34.92
CA PRO A 54 -4.29 28.42 34.66
C PRO A 54 -3.05 29.26 35.06
N ALA A 55 -1.90 28.65 35.37
CA ALA A 55 -0.67 29.39 35.59
C ALA A 55 -0.17 30.01 34.27
N LEU A 56 -0.27 31.34 34.14
CA LEU A 56 -0.04 32.07 32.88
C LEU A 56 1.35 31.80 32.27
N PHE A 57 2.43 31.77 33.06
CA PHE A 57 3.79 31.57 32.52
C PHE A 57 4.08 30.10 32.15
N TRP A 58 3.74 29.15 33.04
CA TRP A 58 4.05 27.73 32.86
C TRP A 58 3.11 27.01 31.88
N SER A 59 2.04 27.67 31.46
CA SER A 59 1.08 27.15 30.48
C SER A 59 1.65 27.05 29.07
N TRP A 60 2.60 27.92 28.69
CA TRP A 60 3.14 27.98 27.33
C TRP A 60 4.67 27.85 27.25
N PHE A 61 5.40 28.09 28.35
CA PHE A 61 6.86 28.07 28.35
C PHE A 61 7.43 26.73 27.81
N PRO A 62 8.19 26.72 26.70
CA PRO A 62 8.61 25.48 26.02
C PRO A 62 9.56 24.59 26.81
N LEU A 63 10.32 25.14 27.77
CA LEU A 63 11.19 24.36 28.66
C LEU A 63 10.51 24.00 30.00
N GLY A 64 9.24 24.36 30.15
CA GLY A 64 8.44 24.10 31.35
C GLY A 64 7.57 22.83 31.25
N PRO A 65 6.56 22.69 32.13
CA PRO A 65 5.61 21.59 32.10
C PRO A 65 4.88 21.43 30.76
N ALA A 66 4.62 22.54 30.06
CA ALA A 66 4.04 22.54 28.72
C ALA A 66 4.95 21.83 27.69
N GLY A 67 6.26 22.04 27.77
CA GLY A 67 7.24 21.35 26.93
C GLY A 67 7.31 19.85 27.18
N ILE A 68 7.35 19.45 28.46
CA ILE A 68 7.35 18.03 28.84
C ILE A 68 6.09 17.33 28.34
N ARG A 69 4.91 17.93 28.57
CA ARG A 69 3.64 17.40 28.03
C ARG A 69 3.65 17.35 26.51
N ALA A 70 4.17 18.38 25.84
CA ALA A 70 4.29 18.38 24.38
C ALA A 70 5.19 17.24 23.86
N ALA A 71 6.28 16.92 24.57
CA ALA A 71 7.14 15.79 24.22
C ALA A 71 6.41 14.44 24.33
N PHE A 72 5.62 14.22 25.39
CA PHE A 72 4.79 13.01 25.51
C PHE A 72 3.68 12.95 24.46
N LEU A 73 3.00 14.07 24.17
CA LEU A 73 2.03 14.17 23.06
C LEU A 73 2.70 13.85 21.72
N PHE A 74 3.94 14.30 21.54
CA PHE A 74 4.70 14.05 20.33
C PHE A 74 4.97 12.57 20.12
N ILE A 75 5.11 11.73 21.16
CA ILE A 75 5.21 10.27 21.00
C ILE A 75 3.94 9.70 20.34
N SER A 76 2.77 10.25 20.68
CA SER A 76 1.50 9.87 20.06
C SER A 76 1.48 10.23 18.57
N SER A 77 1.95 11.43 18.21
CA SER A 77 2.11 11.83 16.80
C SER A 77 3.20 11.02 16.07
N LEU A 78 4.32 10.74 16.74
CA LEU A 78 5.46 10.01 16.21
C LEU A 78 5.09 8.57 15.87
N SER A 79 4.21 7.95 16.65
CA SER A 79 3.64 6.62 16.36
C SER A 79 3.01 6.56 14.97
N ILE A 80 2.31 7.63 14.56
CA ILE A 80 1.75 7.73 13.21
C ILE A 80 2.88 7.89 12.19
N PHE A 81 3.82 8.80 12.41
CA PHE A 81 4.97 8.96 11.50
C PHE A 81 5.76 7.66 11.29
N VAL A 82 5.97 6.86 12.34
CA VAL A 82 6.62 5.55 12.24
C VAL A 82 5.79 4.57 11.41
N LEU A 83 4.47 4.53 11.63
CA LEU A 83 3.54 3.75 10.81
C LEU A 83 3.68 4.13 9.32
N ARG A 84 3.64 5.43 9.02
CA ARG A 84 3.76 5.97 7.65
C ARG A 84 5.05 5.55 6.96
N VAL A 85 6.18 5.64 7.67
CA VAL A 85 7.49 5.25 7.14
C VAL A 85 7.57 3.73 6.90
N ALA A 86 6.97 2.94 7.78
CA ALA A 86 7.00 1.47 7.69
C ALA A 86 6.18 0.91 6.52
N GLN A 87 5.09 1.59 6.14
CA GLN A 87 4.13 1.10 5.13
C GLN A 87 4.11 1.91 3.84
N LEU A 88 5.00 2.90 3.70
CA LEU A 88 5.12 3.77 2.52
C LEU A 88 5.25 2.98 1.21
N HIS A 89 4.40 3.34 0.24
CA HIS A 89 4.45 2.83 -1.13
C HIS A 89 3.99 3.91 -2.13
N PHE A 90 4.38 3.80 -3.41
CA PHE A 90 4.11 4.83 -4.43
C PHE A 90 3.04 4.41 -5.45
N GLY A 91 2.74 3.11 -5.54
CA GLY A 91 1.76 2.55 -6.45
C GLY A 91 0.43 2.23 -5.77
N PRO A 92 -0.74 2.68 -6.28
CA PRO A 92 -2.02 2.25 -5.73
C PRO A 92 -2.16 0.72 -5.79
N ARG A 93 -2.90 0.15 -4.84
CA ARG A 93 -3.18 -1.30 -4.81
C ARG A 93 -3.92 -1.73 -6.06
N SER A 94 -3.30 -2.60 -6.85
CA SER A 94 -3.81 -3.13 -8.10
C SER A 94 -4.16 -4.60 -7.90
N THR A 95 -5.40 -4.88 -7.53
CA THR A 95 -5.95 -6.24 -7.41
C THR A 95 -7.17 -6.38 -8.31
N ILE A 96 -7.50 -7.63 -8.64
CA ILE A 96 -8.57 -7.92 -9.59
C ILE A 96 -9.95 -7.68 -8.96
N SER A 97 -10.12 -7.97 -7.65
CA SER A 97 -11.37 -7.74 -6.92
C SER A 97 -11.17 -7.01 -5.59
N THR A 98 -12.22 -6.32 -5.13
CA THR A 98 -12.28 -5.64 -3.82
C THR A 98 -12.24 -6.62 -2.65
N PHE A 99 -12.80 -7.82 -2.82
CA PHE A 99 -12.79 -8.88 -1.81
C PHE A 99 -11.41 -9.49 -1.69
N GLU A 100 -10.74 -9.76 -2.81
CA GLU A 100 -9.35 -10.22 -2.79
C GLU A 100 -8.44 -9.21 -2.10
N SER A 101 -8.61 -7.91 -2.37
CA SER A 101 -7.99 -6.85 -1.56
C SER A 101 -8.31 -7.03 -0.08
N LEU A 102 -9.59 -7.05 0.28
CA LEU A 102 -10.00 -7.09 1.68
C LEU A 102 -9.43 -8.33 2.38
N TRP A 103 -9.51 -9.51 1.77
CA TRP A 103 -9.03 -10.77 2.34
C TRP A 103 -7.51 -10.77 2.51
N ASN A 104 -6.78 -10.40 1.46
CA ASN A 104 -5.31 -10.37 1.51
C ASN A 104 -4.80 -9.34 2.52
N TYR A 105 -5.55 -8.25 2.73
CA TYR A 105 -5.14 -7.17 3.62
C TYR A 105 -5.74 -7.26 5.04
N ALA A 106 -6.88 -7.91 5.28
CA ALA A 106 -7.60 -7.90 6.56
C ALA A 106 -6.77 -8.43 7.74
N LEU A 107 -5.93 -9.44 7.51
CA LEU A 107 -5.00 -9.99 8.50
C LEU A 107 -3.54 -9.84 8.07
N SER A 108 -3.27 -8.94 7.13
CA SER A 108 -1.89 -8.64 6.75
C SER A 108 -1.14 -8.03 7.92
N LYS A 109 0.18 -8.21 7.91
CA LYS A 109 1.09 -7.57 8.87
C LYS A 109 0.87 -6.06 8.92
N ASN A 110 0.56 -5.44 7.77
CA ASN A 110 0.29 -4.02 7.66
C ASN A 110 -0.95 -3.61 8.46
N THR A 111 -2.07 -4.31 8.30
CA THR A 111 -3.30 -4.03 9.06
C THR A 111 -3.09 -4.16 10.57
N VAL A 112 -2.41 -5.21 11.01
CA VAL A 112 -2.11 -5.39 12.44
C VAL A 112 -1.24 -4.25 12.97
N LEU A 113 -0.21 -3.85 12.21
CA LEU A 113 0.65 -2.72 12.57
C LEU A 113 -0.12 -1.39 12.59
N THR A 114 -1.02 -1.15 11.64
CA THR A 114 -1.86 0.06 11.60
C THR A 114 -2.74 0.15 12.83
N CYS A 115 -3.47 -0.92 13.15
CA CYS A 115 -4.30 -0.99 14.36
C CYS A 115 -3.45 -0.82 15.63
N PHE A 116 -2.27 -1.44 15.70
CA PHE A 116 -1.35 -1.32 16.82
C PHE A 116 -0.88 0.13 17.03
N TRP A 117 -0.38 0.80 15.99
CA TRP A 117 0.18 2.16 16.11
C TRP A 117 -0.89 3.21 16.43
N TYR A 118 -2.09 3.10 15.86
CA TYR A 118 -3.21 3.98 16.23
C TYR A 118 -3.69 3.73 17.66
N THR A 119 -3.78 2.46 18.07
CA THR A 119 -4.18 2.12 19.44
C THR A 119 -3.14 2.61 20.45
N LEU A 120 -1.85 2.42 20.17
CA LEU A 120 -0.76 2.92 21.00
C LEU A 120 -0.80 4.46 21.08
N SER A 121 -0.98 5.13 19.94
CA SER A 121 -1.10 6.59 19.87
C SER A 121 -2.28 7.11 20.70
N ALA A 122 -3.46 6.50 20.55
CA ALA A 122 -4.66 6.88 21.30
C ALA A 122 -4.53 6.60 22.79
N PHE A 123 -3.92 5.47 23.16
CA PHE A 123 -3.67 5.11 24.55
C PHE A 123 -2.73 6.11 25.23
N LEU A 124 -1.58 6.41 24.62
CA LEU A 124 -0.62 7.38 25.16
C LEU A 124 -1.23 8.77 25.31
N PHE A 125 -1.99 9.23 24.31
CA PHE A 125 -2.71 10.49 24.38
C PHE A 125 -3.76 10.50 25.49
N ALA A 126 -4.57 9.44 25.59
CA ALA A 126 -5.63 9.32 26.57
C ALA A 126 -5.09 9.30 28.01
N GLU A 127 -4.01 8.56 28.27
CA GLU A 127 -3.36 8.56 29.58
C GLU A 127 -2.85 9.95 29.93
N LEU A 128 -2.12 10.60 29.01
CA LEU A 128 -1.60 11.94 29.26
C LEU A 128 -2.71 12.97 29.47
N TYR A 129 -3.83 12.84 28.77
CA TYR A 129 -5.03 13.66 28.98
C TYR A 129 -5.61 13.45 30.38
N ILE A 130 -5.80 12.19 30.80
CA ILE A 130 -6.31 11.86 32.14
C ILE A 130 -5.37 12.42 33.22
N PHE A 131 -4.05 12.26 33.06
CA PHE A 131 -3.06 12.79 34.01
C PHE A 131 -2.98 14.31 34.04
N SER A 132 -3.24 14.98 32.91
CA SER A 132 -3.19 16.44 32.82
C SER A 132 -4.49 17.13 33.24
N THR A 133 -5.58 16.38 33.38
CA THR A 133 -6.89 16.94 33.75
C THR A 133 -6.93 17.25 35.26
N ALA A 134 -7.65 18.32 35.64
CA ALA A 134 -7.79 18.74 37.03
C ALA A 134 -8.49 17.68 37.92
N LYS A 135 -8.26 17.72 39.24
CA LYS A 135 -8.72 16.65 40.17
C LYS A 135 -10.25 16.59 40.33
N ASP A 136 -10.92 17.73 40.16
CA ASP A 136 -12.38 17.88 40.12
C ASP A 136 -13.04 17.05 39.00
N ALA A 137 -12.25 16.66 38.00
CA ALA A 137 -12.69 15.87 36.88
C ALA A 137 -13.13 14.44 37.19
N ASN A 138 -12.76 13.91 38.36
CA ASN A 138 -13.01 12.54 38.77
C ASN A 138 -12.68 11.52 37.66
N LEU A 139 -11.48 11.65 37.07
CA LEU A 139 -10.92 10.71 36.09
C LEU A 139 -9.80 9.83 36.70
N ALA A 140 -9.59 9.91 38.01
CA ALA A 140 -8.65 9.05 38.72
C ALA A 140 -9.07 7.58 38.61
N TRP A 141 -8.10 6.67 38.63
CA TRP A 141 -8.32 5.23 38.56
C TRP A 141 -9.23 4.72 39.70
N ILE A 142 -9.07 5.29 40.89
CA ILE A 142 -9.83 4.94 42.09
C ILE A 142 -10.77 6.09 42.41
N ASP A 143 -12.04 5.77 42.63
CA ASP A 143 -12.98 6.67 43.28
C ASP A 143 -12.87 6.43 44.80
N PRO A 144 -12.39 7.43 45.59
CA PRO A 144 -12.31 7.30 47.03
C PRO A 144 -13.69 7.18 47.68
N GLY A 145 -14.77 7.52 46.98
CA GLY A 145 -16.12 7.57 47.53
C GLY A 145 -16.26 8.62 48.62
N ARG A 146 -17.36 8.56 49.36
CA ARG A 146 -17.53 9.37 50.59
C ARG A 146 -16.65 8.82 51.72
N SER A 147 -16.41 9.60 52.77
CA SER A 147 -15.53 9.21 53.89
C SER A 147 -15.90 7.89 54.59
N TYR A 148 -17.14 7.42 54.42
CA TYR A 148 -17.65 6.16 54.97
C TYR A 148 -17.76 5.03 53.91
N GLU A 149 -17.44 5.30 52.66
CA GLU A 149 -17.49 4.33 51.56
C GLU A 149 -16.10 3.72 51.34
N ARG A 150 -16.08 2.47 50.88
CA ARG A 150 -14.82 1.82 50.50
C ARG A 150 -14.36 2.38 49.15
N PRO A 151 -13.04 2.52 48.91
CA PRO A 151 -12.53 2.90 47.61
C PRO A 151 -12.93 1.88 46.56
N ARG A 152 -13.38 2.37 45.40
CA ARG A 152 -13.85 1.55 44.27
C ARG A 152 -13.10 1.93 43.00
N LEU A 153 -13.07 1.02 42.04
CA LEU A 153 -12.57 1.34 40.71
C LEU A 153 -13.52 2.33 40.03
N ASN A 154 -12.98 3.37 39.42
CA ASN A 154 -13.77 4.37 38.71
C ASN A 154 -14.08 3.90 37.28
N GLU A 155 -15.37 3.87 36.93
CA GLU A 155 -15.82 3.47 35.58
C GLU A 155 -15.60 4.57 34.52
N ARG A 156 -15.54 5.84 34.93
CA ARG A 156 -15.38 6.99 34.00
C ARG A 156 -14.12 6.91 33.14
N PRO A 157 -12.90 6.70 33.69
CA PRO A 157 -11.71 6.60 32.87
C PRO A 157 -11.65 5.28 32.07
N VAL A 158 -12.32 4.20 32.53
CA VAL A 158 -12.46 2.95 31.76
C VAL A 158 -13.30 3.16 30.52
N LEU A 159 -14.45 3.85 30.65
CA LEU A 159 -15.26 4.25 29.49
C LEU A 159 -14.44 5.16 28.56
N LEU A 160 -13.79 6.19 29.09
CA LEU A 160 -13.04 7.15 28.27
C LEU A 160 -11.95 6.44 27.45
N ARG A 161 -11.15 5.58 28.07
CA ARG A 161 -10.15 4.74 27.36
C ARG A 161 -10.78 3.86 26.29
N SER A 162 -11.94 3.28 26.59
CA SER A 162 -12.67 2.45 25.62
C SER A 162 -13.18 3.26 24.42
N GLN A 163 -13.60 4.52 24.64
CA GLN A 163 -13.97 5.43 23.55
C GLN A 163 -12.76 5.76 22.66
N PHE A 164 -11.59 6.02 23.27
CA PHE A 164 -10.35 6.23 22.52
C PHE A 164 -9.87 4.99 21.76
N LEU A 165 -10.05 3.79 22.32
CA LEU A 165 -9.80 2.54 21.60
C LEU A 165 -10.73 2.41 20.39
N PHE A 166 -12.02 2.66 20.56
CA PHE A 166 -12.98 2.64 19.44
C PHE A 166 -12.63 3.68 18.38
N LEU A 167 -12.24 4.89 18.79
CA LEU A 167 -11.75 5.96 17.90
C LEU A 167 -10.51 5.52 17.12
N ALA A 168 -9.55 4.86 17.77
CA ALA A 168 -8.34 4.35 17.13
C ALA A 168 -8.65 3.26 16.11
N LEU A 169 -9.55 2.33 16.42
CA LEU A 169 -10.00 1.28 15.50
C LEU A 169 -10.74 1.88 14.30
N ALA A 170 -11.62 2.86 14.53
CA ALA A 170 -12.32 3.57 13.46
C ALA A 170 -11.35 4.32 12.55
N GLN A 171 -10.37 5.04 13.11
CA GLN A 171 -9.34 5.71 12.31
C GLN A 171 -8.45 4.71 11.57
N SER A 172 -8.13 3.57 12.18
CA SER A 172 -7.34 2.51 11.53
C SER A 172 -8.07 1.95 10.31
N ALA A 173 -9.38 1.70 10.44
CA ALA A 173 -10.21 1.27 9.32
C ALA A 173 -10.24 2.32 8.19
N ILE A 174 -10.37 3.61 8.54
CA ILE A 174 -10.32 4.71 7.56
C ILE A 174 -8.94 4.79 6.88
N HIS A 175 -7.86 4.67 7.64
CA HIS A 175 -6.48 4.71 7.14
C HIS A 175 -6.25 3.60 6.11
N LEU A 176 -6.70 2.37 6.42
CA LEU A 176 -6.57 1.21 5.52
C LEU A 176 -7.47 1.32 4.29
N TYR A 177 -8.67 1.89 4.45
CA TYR A 177 -9.64 2.06 3.36
C TYR A 177 -9.20 3.15 2.37
N LYS A 178 -8.79 4.32 2.87
CA LYS A 178 -8.31 5.44 2.06
C LYS A 178 -6.85 5.28 1.63
N ASP A 179 -6.20 4.20 2.06
CA ASP A 179 -4.80 3.89 1.82
C ASP A 179 -3.90 5.09 2.03
N TYR A 180 -3.89 5.62 3.26
CA TYR A 180 -3.12 6.83 3.55
C TYR A 180 -1.65 6.65 3.13
N ASP A 181 -1.10 5.44 3.27
CA ASP A 181 0.32 5.05 3.00
C ASP A 181 0.75 5.16 1.54
N LEU A 182 -0.20 5.34 0.64
CA LEU A 182 0.06 5.68 -0.75
C LEU A 182 0.54 7.13 -0.88
N ILE A 183 1.68 7.32 -1.55
CA ILE A 183 2.15 8.64 -1.95
C ILE A 183 2.12 8.76 -3.47
N LEU A 184 1.22 9.60 -3.96
CA LEU A 184 1.15 9.95 -5.36
C LEU A 184 2.20 11.01 -5.67
N LEU A 185 3.15 10.66 -6.54
CA LEU A 185 4.19 11.60 -6.98
C LEU A 185 3.60 12.59 -7.99
N PRO A 186 3.78 13.90 -7.77
CA PRO A 186 3.27 14.90 -8.70
C PRO A 186 4.02 14.80 -10.03
N GLN A 187 3.26 14.75 -11.12
CA GLN A 187 3.81 14.67 -12.48
C GLN A 187 4.38 16.00 -12.97
N THR A 188 3.93 17.11 -12.38
CA THR A 188 4.41 18.46 -12.63
C THR A 188 4.95 19.07 -11.34
N PRO A 189 6.04 19.86 -11.38
CA PRO A 189 6.57 20.54 -10.21
C PRO A 189 5.50 21.40 -9.53
N SER A 190 5.23 21.11 -8.26
CA SER A 190 4.43 22.04 -7.46
C SER A 190 5.25 23.27 -7.14
N LYS A 191 4.80 24.43 -7.61
CA LYS A 191 5.41 25.74 -7.30
C LYS A 191 5.03 26.24 -5.90
N ILE A 192 4.09 25.57 -5.24
CA ILE A 192 3.51 25.99 -3.96
C ILE A 192 4.32 25.39 -2.82
N SER A 193 4.65 26.22 -1.83
CA SER A 193 5.39 25.76 -0.65
C SER A 193 4.62 24.67 0.12
N PRO A 194 5.31 23.69 0.74
CA PRO A 194 4.67 22.61 1.49
C PRO A 194 3.73 23.11 2.61
N ILE A 195 4.09 24.23 3.24
CA ILE A 195 3.30 24.85 4.32
C ILE A 195 1.99 25.41 3.76
N MET A 196 2.02 26.02 2.58
CA MET A 196 0.81 26.55 1.94
C MET A 196 -0.11 25.40 1.50
N GLN A 197 0.43 24.33 0.92
CA GLN A 197 -0.36 23.13 0.58
C GLN A 197 -1.03 22.54 1.84
N LEU A 198 -0.32 22.53 2.97
CA LEU A 198 -0.90 22.06 4.23
C LEU A 198 -2.00 22.98 4.76
N LYS A 199 -1.85 24.30 4.57
CA LYS A 199 -2.87 25.29 4.93
C LYS A 199 -4.16 25.08 4.14
N ASP A 200 -4.05 24.75 2.86
CA ASP A 200 -5.22 24.50 2.00
C ASP A 200 -6.01 23.24 2.46
N GLU A 201 -5.33 22.29 3.09
CA GLU A 201 -5.93 21.07 3.64
C GLU A 201 -6.60 21.26 5.02
N VAL A 202 -6.46 22.41 5.67
CA VAL A 202 -7.01 22.64 7.03
C VAL A 202 -8.53 22.45 7.07
N LYS A 203 -9.26 22.88 6.04
CA LYS A 203 -10.72 22.68 5.97
C LYS A 203 -11.08 21.19 5.89
N ASN A 204 -10.31 20.41 5.14
CA ASN A 204 -10.51 18.97 5.01
C ASN A 204 -10.17 18.25 6.32
N ILE A 205 -9.11 18.67 7.01
CA ILE A 205 -8.74 18.17 8.34
C ILE A 205 -9.88 18.43 9.33
N ALA A 206 -10.43 19.66 9.35
CA ALA A 206 -11.52 20.03 10.24
C ALA A 206 -12.80 19.22 9.95
N ALA A 207 -13.19 19.09 8.68
CA ALA A 207 -14.36 18.33 8.27
C ALA A 207 -14.23 16.83 8.61
N HIS A 208 -13.07 16.23 8.36
CA HIS A 208 -12.81 14.84 8.71
C HIS A 208 -12.86 14.61 10.21
N THR A 209 -12.22 15.50 10.98
CA THR A 209 -12.21 15.47 12.44
C THR A 209 -13.62 15.54 13.00
N ALA A 210 -14.42 16.51 12.55
CA ALA A 210 -15.80 16.67 12.97
C ALA A 210 -16.63 15.41 12.67
N LYS A 211 -16.50 14.83 11.47
CA LYS A 211 -17.23 13.62 11.08
C LYS A 211 -16.86 12.41 11.96
N LEU A 212 -15.57 12.14 12.14
CA LEU A 212 -15.12 10.98 12.89
C LEU A 212 -15.43 11.09 14.39
N VAL A 213 -15.22 12.26 14.98
CA VAL A 213 -15.53 12.51 16.39
C VAL A 213 -17.03 12.41 16.64
N SER A 214 -17.87 12.95 15.74
CA SER A 214 -19.33 12.84 15.87
C SER A 214 -19.80 11.38 15.80
N LEU A 215 -19.28 10.61 14.84
CA LEU A 215 -19.62 9.20 14.67
C LEU A 215 -19.20 8.37 15.89
N THR A 216 -17.97 8.55 16.35
CA THR A 216 -17.44 7.81 17.50
C THR A 216 -18.10 8.24 18.81
N CYS A 217 -18.47 9.50 18.97
CA CYS A 217 -19.23 9.98 20.12
C CYS A 217 -20.64 9.36 20.19
N LEU A 218 -21.29 9.16 19.03
CA LEU A 218 -22.62 8.55 18.96
C LEU A 218 -22.59 7.03 19.19
N PHE A 219 -21.72 6.32 18.48
CA PHE A 219 -21.71 4.85 18.49
C PHE A 219 -20.80 4.22 19.54
N GLY A 220 -19.78 4.95 19.98
CA GLY A 220 -18.80 4.43 20.93
C GLY A 220 -19.41 4.05 22.29
N PRO A 221 -20.34 4.83 22.90
CA PRO A 221 -21.00 4.42 24.14
C PRO A 221 -21.83 3.15 23.96
N PHE A 222 -22.52 3.00 22.83
CA PHE A 222 -23.28 1.79 22.52
C PHE A 222 -22.36 0.56 22.45
N PHE A 223 -21.24 0.67 21.74
CA PHE A 223 -20.23 -0.39 21.69
C PHE A 223 -19.69 -0.76 23.07
N TYR A 224 -19.43 0.24 23.93
CA TYR A 224 -19.00 0.00 25.31
C TYR A 224 -20.05 -0.81 26.06
N PHE A 225 -21.28 -0.29 26.19
CA PHE A 225 -22.29 -0.91 27.04
C PHE A 225 -22.79 -2.26 26.54
N ALA A 226 -22.88 -2.47 25.21
CA ALA A 226 -23.43 -3.69 24.64
C ALA A 226 -22.42 -4.84 24.55
N VAL A 227 -21.15 -4.54 24.27
CA VAL A 227 -20.16 -5.58 23.91
C VAL A 227 -18.93 -5.55 24.81
N TRP A 228 -18.32 -4.37 25.00
CA TRP A 228 -16.96 -4.26 25.53
C TRP A 228 -16.86 -4.11 27.06
N ARG A 229 -17.91 -3.59 27.72
CA ARG A 229 -17.91 -3.15 29.13
C ARG A 229 -17.41 -4.22 30.09
N ASN A 230 -17.89 -5.46 29.98
CA ASN A 230 -17.53 -6.53 30.90
C ASN A 230 -16.05 -6.90 30.80
N LEU A 231 -15.52 -7.00 29.57
CA LEU A 231 -14.12 -7.31 29.34
C LEU A 231 -13.22 -6.13 29.77
N ALA A 232 -13.58 -4.91 29.39
CA ALA A 232 -12.86 -3.70 29.79
C ALA A 232 -12.78 -3.55 31.32
N TRP A 233 -13.91 -3.78 32.00
CA TRP A 233 -13.98 -3.75 33.46
C TRP A 233 -13.14 -4.86 34.09
N ALA A 234 -13.22 -6.09 33.59
CA ALA A 234 -12.42 -7.19 34.11
C ALA A 234 -10.91 -6.93 33.97
N LEU A 235 -10.47 -6.39 32.84
CA LEU A 235 -9.07 -6.01 32.61
C LEU A 235 -8.64 -4.86 33.54
N ALA A 236 -9.42 -3.79 33.60
CA ALA A 236 -9.14 -2.64 34.47
C ALA A 236 -9.14 -3.03 35.96
N PHE A 237 -10.04 -3.93 36.36
CA PHE A 237 -10.11 -4.44 37.73
C PHE A 237 -8.90 -5.30 38.08
N LYS A 238 -8.43 -6.17 37.17
CA LYS A 238 -7.18 -6.93 37.39
C LYS A 238 -5.99 -6.01 37.59
N ILE A 239 -5.86 -4.97 36.77
CA ILE A 239 -4.81 -3.96 36.90
C ILE A 239 -4.95 -3.19 38.22
N GLY A 240 -6.18 -2.80 38.57
CA GLY A 240 -6.44 -2.09 39.82
C GLY A 240 -6.17 -2.94 41.06
N GLN A 241 -6.44 -4.25 40.99
CA GLN A 241 -6.18 -5.19 42.07
C GLN A 241 -4.67 -5.37 42.30
N THR A 242 -3.87 -5.44 41.23
CA THR A 242 -2.41 -5.61 41.34
C THR A 242 -1.69 -4.33 41.76
N LEU A 243 -2.11 -3.16 41.26
CA LEU A 243 -1.43 -1.90 41.53
C LEU A 243 -1.91 -1.17 42.78
N PHE A 244 -3.19 -1.34 43.15
CA PHE A 244 -3.84 -0.56 44.21
C PHE A 244 -4.48 -1.40 45.31
N PHE A 245 -4.25 -2.73 45.34
CA PHE A 245 -4.74 -3.65 46.38
C PHE A 245 -6.26 -3.55 46.65
N LEU A 246 -7.05 -3.41 45.58
CA LEU A 246 -8.51 -3.28 45.68
C LEU A 246 -9.19 -4.55 46.26
N PRO A 247 -10.26 -4.40 47.06
CA PRO A 247 -10.99 -5.52 47.66
C PRO A 247 -11.71 -6.38 46.60
N LYS A 248 -11.90 -7.68 46.90
CA LYS A 248 -12.49 -8.68 45.99
C LYS A 248 -13.92 -8.28 45.54
N SER A 249 -14.09 -8.20 44.22
CA SER A 249 -15.34 -7.98 43.46
C SER A 249 -16.08 -6.68 43.75
N THR A 250 -15.83 -5.67 42.89
CA THR A 250 -16.68 -4.48 42.77
C THR A 250 -17.42 -4.56 41.43
N ARG A 251 -18.76 -4.47 41.44
CA ARG A 251 -19.56 -4.32 40.21
C ARG A 251 -19.29 -2.94 39.59
N PRO A 252 -19.44 -2.76 38.26
CA PRO A 252 -19.33 -1.44 37.64
C PRO A 252 -20.19 -0.41 38.37
N ALA A 253 -19.57 0.66 38.86
CA ALA A 253 -20.18 1.63 39.77
C ALA A 253 -21.27 2.50 39.11
N GLY A 254 -21.38 2.48 37.78
CA GLY A 254 -22.22 3.37 37.01
C GLY A 254 -21.51 4.70 36.70
N ILE A 255 -22.07 5.45 35.75
CA ILE A 255 -21.48 6.70 35.28
C ILE A 255 -22.20 7.87 35.93
N THR A 256 -21.47 8.66 36.71
CA THR A 256 -21.93 9.96 37.20
C THR A 256 -21.70 11.03 36.12
N ASN A 257 -22.62 11.99 35.96
CA ASN A 257 -22.51 13.12 35.02
C ASN A 257 -21.97 12.74 33.61
N PRO A 258 -22.76 12.00 32.81
CA PRO A 258 -22.34 11.52 31.48
C PRO A 258 -22.09 12.67 30.49
N MET A 259 -22.82 13.78 30.58
CA MET A 259 -22.67 14.92 29.68
C MET A 259 -21.28 15.56 29.77
N ALA A 260 -20.76 15.72 31.00
CA ALA A 260 -19.40 16.23 31.19
C ALA A 260 -18.34 15.29 30.61
N LEU A 261 -18.56 13.97 30.68
CA LEU A 261 -17.65 12.98 30.10
C LEU A 261 -17.69 13.00 28.57
N ILE A 262 -18.88 13.16 27.98
CA ILE A 262 -19.06 13.34 26.53
C ILE A 262 -18.34 14.59 26.05
N GLY A 263 -18.54 15.75 26.70
CA GLY A 263 -17.89 16.99 26.31
C GLY A 263 -16.35 16.89 26.35
N ARG A 264 -15.81 16.19 27.35
CA ARG A 264 -14.37 15.92 27.46
C ARG A 264 -13.86 14.98 26.38
N PHE A 265 -14.59 13.91 26.09
CA PHE A 265 -14.26 13.03 24.99
C PHE A 265 -14.26 13.78 23.67
N VAL A 266 -15.30 14.57 23.36
CA VAL A 266 -15.40 15.35 22.12
C VAL A 266 -14.22 16.31 21.99
N TRP A 267 -13.88 17.06 23.05
CA TRP A 267 -12.73 17.96 23.05
C TRP A 267 -11.41 17.21 22.81
N ALA A 268 -11.13 16.19 23.62
CA ALA A 268 -9.87 15.46 23.56
C ALA A 268 -9.72 14.63 22.27
N ALA A 269 -10.81 14.03 21.77
CA ALA A 269 -10.84 13.33 20.49
C ALA A 269 -10.65 14.27 19.30
N THR A 270 -11.20 15.49 19.37
CA THR A 270 -10.97 16.52 18.33
C THR A 270 -9.48 16.85 18.22
N LEU A 271 -8.81 17.06 19.35
CA LEU A 271 -7.36 17.35 19.37
C LEU A 271 -6.54 16.18 18.83
N LEU A 272 -6.86 14.95 19.23
CA LEU A 272 -6.16 13.75 18.79
C LEU A 272 -6.35 13.46 17.29
N VAL A 273 -7.58 13.51 16.79
CA VAL A 273 -7.86 13.26 15.36
C VAL A 273 -7.28 14.36 14.49
N ALA A 274 -7.37 15.63 14.91
CA ALA A 274 -6.70 16.72 14.20
C ALA A 274 -5.18 16.52 14.14
N LEU A 275 -4.56 16.04 15.23
CA LEU A 275 -3.15 15.70 15.26
C LEU A 275 -2.79 14.54 14.32
N TRP A 276 -3.61 13.47 14.30
CA TRP A 276 -3.43 12.37 13.36
C TRP A 276 -3.53 12.82 11.90
N GLU A 277 -4.58 13.56 11.54
CA GLU A 277 -4.78 14.04 10.17
C GLU A 277 -3.68 15.01 9.76
N LEU A 278 -3.28 15.94 10.63
CA LEU A 278 -2.15 16.84 10.38
C LEU A 278 -0.87 16.06 10.10
N SER A 279 -0.53 15.07 10.93
CA SER A 279 0.69 14.26 10.76
C SER A 279 0.66 13.40 9.49
N ASN A 280 -0.51 12.82 9.16
CA ASN A 280 -0.69 12.07 7.91
C ASN A 280 -0.48 12.95 6.68
N ARG A 281 -1.15 14.12 6.63
CA ARG A 281 -1.07 15.05 5.49
C ARG A 281 0.31 15.71 5.38
N ALA A 282 0.90 16.12 6.50
CA ALA A 282 2.26 16.66 6.53
C ALA A 282 3.26 15.63 6.00
N PHE A 283 3.15 14.36 6.41
CA PHE A 283 4.02 13.30 5.89
C PHE A 283 3.88 13.15 4.36
N THR A 284 2.66 13.10 3.85
CA THR A 284 2.40 12.97 2.39
C THR A 284 3.01 14.14 1.62
N ILE A 285 2.71 15.38 2.01
CA ILE A 285 3.16 16.60 1.31
C ILE A 285 4.68 16.71 1.32
N TYR A 286 5.34 16.44 2.46
CA TYR A 286 6.79 16.54 2.55
C TYR A 286 7.52 15.41 1.81
N THR A 287 6.95 14.21 1.79
CA THR A 287 7.57 13.06 1.12
C THR A 287 7.37 13.13 -0.41
N ALA A 288 6.24 13.65 -0.88
CA ALA A 288 5.91 13.88 -2.29
C ALA A 288 6.66 15.04 -2.97
N GLN A 289 7.76 15.52 -2.37
CA GLN A 289 8.61 16.55 -2.97
C GLN A 289 9.58 15.94 -3.99
N GLU A 290 9.90 16.68 -5.05
CA GLU A 290 10.87 16.25 -6.07
C GLU A 290 12.23 15.89 -5.45
N PRO A 291 12.94 14.84 -5.93
CA PRO A 291 14.22 14.38 -5.38
C PRO A 291 15.37 15.34 -5.70
N VAL A 292 15.30 16.55 -5.15
CA VAL A 292 16.31 17.60 -5.29
C VAL A 292 17.01 17.90 -3.99
N LYS A 293 18.29 18.27 -4.09
CA LYS A 293 19.08 18.81 -2.99
C LYS A 293 19.71 20.11 -3.45
N LYS A 294 19.31 21.23 -2.81
CA LYS A 294 19.77 22.59 -3.16
C LYS A 294 19.61 22.88 -4.66
N ASP A 295 18.42 22.61 -5.18
CA ASP A 295 18.05 22.80 -6.60
C ASP A 295 18.90 22.02 -7.62
N LYS A 296 19.64 21.01 -7.17
CA LYS A 296 20.35 20.05 -8.02
C LYS A 296 19.75 18.65 -7.87
N PRO A 297 19.89 17.76 -8.86
CA PRO A 297 19.52 16.36 -8.71
C PRO A 297 20.21 15.73 -7.52
N LEU A 298 19.54 14.80 -6.86
CA LEU A 298 20.00 14.18 -5.62
C LEU A 298 21.39 13.53 -5.76
N THR A 299 21.68 12.94 -6.92
CA THR A 299 22.95 12.26 -7.23
C THR A 299 24.09 13.22 -7.59
N ALA A 300 23.82 14.52 -7.78
CA ALA A 300 24.83 15.49 -8.22
C ALA A 300 25.98 15.70 -7.22
N ASP A 301 25.76 15.42 -5.93
CA ASP A 301 26.79 15.50 -4.90
C ASP A 301 27.74 14.29 -4.88
N SER A 302 27.47 13.26 -5.69
CA SER A 302 28.32 12.08 -5.80
C SER A 302 29.59 12.38 -6.59
N LYS A 303 30.67 11.66 -6.27
CA LYS A 303 31.88 11.66 -7.11
C LYS A 303 31.62 11.05 -8.48
N ASP A 304 30.68 10.12 -8.56
CA ASP A 304 30.17 9.51 -9.79
C ASP A 304 28.63 9.56 -9.77
N PRO A 305 28.05 10.69 -10.23
CA PRO A 305 26.60 10.90 -10.21
C PRO A 305 25.83 9.89 -11.08
N ASN A 306 26.31 9.60 -12.29
CA ASN A 306 25.64 8.74 -13.25
C ASN A 306 25.58 7.30 -12.77
N GLY A 307 26.67 6.83 -12.15
CA GLY A 307 26.72 5.52 -11.53
C GLY A 307 25.81 5.33 -10.36
N SER A 308 25.72 6.37 -9.54
CA SER A 308 24.82 6.39 -8.38
C SER A 308 23.36 6.36 -8.85
N LEU A 309 23.02 7.05 -9.94
CA LEU A 309 21.70 7.02 -10.56
C LEU A 309 21.36 5.64 -11.14
N ILE A 310 22.26 5.04 -11.94
CA ILE A 310 22.06 3.69 -12.51
C ILE A 310 21.88 2.65 -11.40
N ALA A 311 22.64 2.75 -10.31
CA ALA A 311 22.45 1.88 -9.14
C ALA A 311 21.06 2.03 -8.51
N GLY A 312 20.47 3.23 -8.54
CA GLY A 312 19.10 3.51 -8.12
C GLY A 312 18.06 2.88 -9.06
N LEU A 313 18.24 3.03 -10.37
CA LEU A 313 17.35 2.45 -11.39
C LEU A 313 17.33 0.90 -11.34
N ARG A 314 18.46 0.28 -10.96
CA ARG A 314 18.60 -1.18 -10.76
C ARG A 314 18.17 -1.66 -9.37
N ALA A 315 17.67 -0.78 -8.49
CA ALA A 315 17.32 -1.17 -7.14
C ALA A 315 16.16 -2.17 -7.12
N LYS A 316 16.30 -3.23 -6.31
CA LYS A 316 15.21 -4.22 -6.10
C LYS A 316 14.06 -3.67 -5.25
N LYS A 317 14.34 -2.69 -4.39
CA LYS A 317 13.33 -2.06 -3.53
C LYS A 317 12.58 -0.98 -4.31
N GLU A 318 11.25 -0.97 -4.18
CA GLU A 318 10.35 -0.05 -4.89
C GLU A 318 10.70 1.42 -4.61
N ILE A 319 10.96 1.78 -3.35
CA ILE A 319 11.18 3.18 -2.95
C ILE A 319 12.41 3.80 -3.66
N PRO A 320 13.64 3.24 -3.55
CA PRO A 320 14.79 3.74 -4.29
C PRO A 320 14.61 3.72 -5.81
N LYS A 321 13.97 2.67 -6.35
CA LYS A 321 13.74 2.53 -7.79
C LYS A 321 12.85 3.65 -8.32
N THR A 322 11.70 3.87 -7.68
CA THR A 322 10.73 4.90 -8.06
C THR A 322 11.33 6.31 -7.99
N MET A 323 12.06 6.61 -6.91
CA MET A 323 12.71 7.91 -6.74
C MET A 323 13.83 8.15 -7.77
N ALA A 324 14.59 7.11 -8.14
CA ALA A 324 15.60 7.20 -9.17
C ALA A 324 15.01 7.44 -10.58
N PHE A 325 13.91 6.76 -10.93
CA PHE A 325 13.19 7.02 -12.19
C PHE A 325 12.60 8.44 -12.21
N TRP A 326 12.09 8.92 -11.08
CA TRP A 326 11.59 10.28 -10.98
C TRP A 326 12.72 11.32 -11.09
N GLU A 327 13.87 11.08 -10.46
CA GLU A 327 15.07 11.92 -10.63
C GLU A 327 15.54 11.94 -12.09
N LEU A 328 15.56 10.78 -12.75
CA LEU A 328 15.91 10.68 -14.15
C LEU A 328 14.98 11.52 -15.02
N ALA A 329 13.66 11.35 -14.89
CA ALA A 329 12.67 12.13 -15.63
C ALA A 329 12.86 13.64 -15.41
N MET A 330 13.11 14.06 -14.17
CA MET A 330 13.41 15.46 -13.85
C MET A 330 14.72 15.96 -14.48
N ILE A 331 15.78 15.14 -14.51
CA ILE A 331 17.05 15.47 -15.20
C ILE A 331 16.79 15.79 -16.66
N THR A 332 15.95 14.98 -17.32
CA THR A 332 15.64 15.19 -18.74
C THR A 332 14.96 16.52 -19.02
N GLN A 333 14.13 17.01 -18.10
CA GLN A 333 13.35 18.23 -18.29
C GLN A 333 14.12 19.50 -17.88
N LYS A 334 14.85 19.47 -16.76
CA LYS A 334 15.36 20.70 -16.10
C LYS A 334 16.88 20.89 -16.17
N PHE A 335 17.67 19.83 -16.35
CA PHE A 335 19.11 19.87 -16.07
C PHE A 335 19.96 19.51 -17.30
N GLU A 336 20.22 20.51 -18.14
CA GLU A 336 21.02 20.37 -19.36
C GLU A 336 22.45 19.86 -19.09
N ASP A 337 23.17 20.44 -18.14
CA ASP A 337 24.53 20.02 -17.80
C ASP A 337 24.59 18.53 -17.43
N ARG A 338 23.56 18.05 -16.72
CA ARG A 338 23.47 16.65 -16.33
C ARG A 338 23.15 15.75 -17.52
N ARG A 339 22.27 16.17 -18.44
CA ARG A 339 22.00 15.41 -19.68
C ARG A 339 23.26 15.23 -20.53
N LYS A 340 24.04 16.30 -20.74
CA LYS A 340 25.34 16.22 -21.46
C LYS A 340 26.28 15.19 -20.83
N THR A 341 26.33 15.11 -19.49
CA THR A 341 27.14 14.08 -18.81
C THR A 341 26.63 12.65 -19.01
N LEU A 342 25.33 12.45 -19.29
CA LEU A 342 24.78 11.13 -19.57
C LEU A 342 25.20 10.63 -20.96
N PHE A 343 25.30 11.53 -21.94
CA PHE A 343 25.75 11.20 -23.30
C PHE A 343 27.27 11.05 -23.40
N GLY A 344 28.03 11.88 -22.67
CA GLY A 344 29.49 11.92 -22.77
C GLY A 344 30.24 10.74 -22.13
N GLU A 345 29.60 9.92 -21.28
CA GLU A 345 30.27 8.85 -20.53
C GLU A 345 30.19 7.49 -21.25
N LEU A 346 31.28 7.14 -21.94
CA LEU A 346 31.40 5.91 -22.75
C LEU A 346 31.95 4.71 -21.96
N ASP A 347 33.04 4.94 -21.24
CA ASP A 347 33.90 3.87 -20.72
C ASP A 347 33.48 3.42 -19.32
N ARG A 348 32.30 2.80 -19.24
CA ARG A 348 31.72 2.32 -17.99
C ARG A 348 31.53 0.80 -17.99
N LYS A 349 31.67 0.19 -16.81
CA LYS A 349 31.36 -1.24 -16.61
C LYS A 349 29.88 -1.50 -16.96
N GLY A 350 29.64 -2.33 -17.96
CA GLY A 350 28.29 -2.65 -18.47
C GLY A 350 27.81 -1.81 -19.66
N GLY A 351 28.72 -1.09 -20.34
CA GLY A 351 28.41 -0.26 -21.51
C GLY A 351 28.26 1.22 -21.15
N SER A 352 28.03 2.08 -22.14
CA SER A 352 27.87 3.52 -21.92
C SER A 352 26.71 3.83 -20.99
N THR A 353 26.78 4.99 -20.33
CA THR A 353 25.73 5.44 -19.40
C THR A 353 24.37 5.52 -20.11
N TRP A 354 24.35 6.02 -21.35
CA TRP A 354 23.17 6.03 -22.21
C TRP A 354 22.58 4.63 -22.40
N THR A 355 23.35 3.66 -22.90
CA THR A 355 22.83 2.32 -23.20
C THR A 355 22.30 1.63 -21.94
N GLN A 356 22.94 1.83 -20.79
CA GLN A 356 22.45 1.28 -19.52
C GLN A 356 21.09 1.90 -19.13
N ILE A 357 20.93 3.22 -19.24
CA ILE A 357 19.69 3.93 -18.90
C ILE A 357 18.57 3.60 -19.88
N ALA A 358 18.87 3.63 -21.19
CA ALA A 358 17.91 3.31 -22.25
C ALA A 358 17.37 1.89 -22.06
N ASN A 359 18.24 0.89 -21.85
CA ASN A 359 17.82 -0.49 -21.61
C ASN A 359 16.93 -0.60 -20.36
N LEU A 360 17.27 0.09 -19.26
CA LEU A 360 16.45 0.06 -18.04
C LEU A 360 15.06 0.67 -18.26
N CYS A 361 14.96 1.78 -19.00
CA CYS A 361 13.66 2.39 -19.32
C CYS A 361 12.85 1.50 -20.28
N MET A 362 13.50 0.93 -21.30
CA MET A 362 12.87 0.06 -22.28
C MET A 362 12.32 -1.22 -21.65
N VAL A 363 13.04 -1.82 -20.69
CA VAL A 363 12.56 -2.99 -19.95
C VAL A 363 11.26 -2.67 -19.19
N GLU A 364 11.15 -1.51 -18.54
CA GLU A 364 9.92 -1.13 -17.84
C GLU A 364 8.75 -0.91 -18.82
N ILE A 365 8.99 -0.32 -19.99
CA ILE A 365 7.96 -0.11 -21.02
C ILE A 365 7.52 -1.45 -21.62
N GLN A 366 8.48 -2.29 -22.04
CA GLN A 366 8.22 -3.63 -22.59
C GLN A 366 7.56 -4.57 -21.59
N SER A 367 7.76 -4.35 -20.29
CA SER A 367 7.08 -5.13 -19.25
C SER A 367 5.55 -4.99 -19.33
N VAL A 368 5.03 -3.87 -19.85
CA VAL A 368 3.59 -3.68 -20.07
C VAL A 368 3.10 -4.63 -21.16
N SER A 369 3.80 -4.64 -22.30
CA SER A 369 3.55 -5.57 -23.40
C SER A 369 3.61 -7.02 -22.97
N GLN A 370 4.62 -7.40 -22.20
CA GLN A 370 4.77 -8.74 -21.68
C GLN A 370 3.58 -9.13 -20.79
N ARG A 371 3.17 -8.27 -19.83
CA ARG A 371 2.02 -8.55 -18.96
C ARG A 371 0.72 -8.70 -19.74
N ILE A 372 0.51 -7.89 -20.78
CA ILE A 372 -0.66 -8.02 -21.66
C ILE A 372 -0.64 -9.37 -22.39
N GLN A 373 0.51 -9.76 -22.94
CA GLN A 373 0.66 -11.05 -23.63
C GLN A 373 0.44 -12.23 -22.68
N ASP A 374 1.03 -12.19 -21.49
CA ASP A 374 0.85 -13.23 -20.46
C ASP A 374 -0.63 -13.38 -20.05
N SER A 375 -1.35 -12.26 -19.96
CA SER A 375 -2.79 -12.27 -19.65
C SER A 375 -3.66 -12.88 -20.76
N GLN A 376 -3.22 -12.78 -22.02
CA GLN A 376 -3.92 -13.32 -23.20
C GLN A 376 -3.53 -14.77 -23.49
N GLY A 377 -2.28 -15.15 -23.20
CA GLY A 377 -1.74 -16.51 -23.39
C GLY A 377 -2.22 -17.52 -22.34
N ALA A 378 -2.76 -17.09 -21.22
CA ALA A 378 -3.26 -17.95 -20.14
C ALA A 378 -4.58 -18.70 -20.45
N VAL A 379 -5.01 -18.77 -21.72
CA VAL A 379 -6.25 -19.44 -22.16
C VAL A 379 -6.01 -20.87 -22.70
N ILE A 380 -4.84 -21.45 -22.46
CA ILE A 380 -4.66 -22.90 -22.58
C ILE A 380 -4.20 -23.38 -21.21
N PRO A 381 -5.03 -24.09 -20.42
CA PRO A 381 -4.47 -25.02 -19.46
C PRO A 381 -3.65 -25.99 -20.32
N THR A 382 -2.33 -25.83 -20.31
CA THR A 382 -1.44 -26.91 -20.74
C THR A 382 -1.97 -28.15 -20.01
N PRO A 383 -2.49 -29.17 -20.72
CA PRO A 383 -2.94 -30.37 -20.05
C PRO A 383 -1.77 -30.83 -19.21
N GLU A 384 -1.99 -30.80 -17.90
CA GLU A 384 -1.04 -31.25 -16.90
C GLU A 384 -0.56 -32.62 -17.37
N GLN A 385 0.69 -32.69 -17.82
CA GLN A 385 1.30 -33.95 -18.18
C GLN A 385 1.14 -34.83 -16.96
N ALA A 386 0.37 -35.92 -17.12
CA ALA A 386 0.11 -36.87 -16.06
C ALA A 386 1.44 -37.16 -15.34
N PRO A 387 1.50 -37.02 -14.00
CA PRO A 387 2.75 -37.22 -13.28
C PRO A 387 3.27 -38.61 -13.62
N GLN A 388 4.50 -38.66 -14.15
CA GLN A 388 5.16 -39.93 -14.44
C GLN A 388 5.17 -40.77 -13.14
N PRO A 389 4.77 -42.06 -13.20
CA PRO A 389 4.74 -42.89 -12.01
C PRO A 389 6.16 -42.99 -11.45
N LEU A 390 6.34 -42.49 -10.23
CA LEU A 390 7.55 -42.68 -9.44
C LEU A 390 7.88 -44.18 -9.41
N LYS A 391 9.08 -44.55 -9.85
CA LYS A 391 9.63 -45.90 -9.68
C LYS A 391 9.69 -46.21 -8.18
N THR A 392 8.68 -46.91 -7.68
CA THR A 392 8.69 -47.48 -6.33
C THR A 392 9.69 -48.63 -6.28
N LEU A 393 10.53 -48.62 -5.24
CA LEU A 393 11.50 -49.68 -4.93
C LEU A 393 10.85 -51.07 -4.81
N PRO A 394 11.58 -52.16 -5.07
CA PRO A 394 11.03 -53.51 -5.13
C PRO A 394 10.49 -53.96 -3.77
N ARG A 395 9.26 -54.50 -3.82
CA ARG A 395 8.46 -55.03 -2.72
C ARG A 395 9.20 -56.19 -2.02
N ILE A 396 9.74 -55.94 -0.83
CA ILE A 396 10.20 -57.01 0.06
C ILE A 396 9.03 -57.41 0.97
N SER A 397 8.70 -58.70 0.91
CA SER A 397 7.69 -59.45 1.67
C SER A 397 6.24 -59.39 1.15
N SER A 398 5.77 -60.57 0.76
CA SER A 398 4.41 -60.92 0.38
C SER A 398 3.83 -61.83 1.47
N GLN A 399 3.46 -61.26 2.62
CA GLN A 399 2.56 -61.92 3.57
C GLN A 399 1.63 -60.86 4.19
N PRO A 400 0.30 -61.07 4.19
CA PRO A 400 -0.63 -60.20 4.90
C PRO A 400 -0.40 -60.36 6.41
N VAL A 401 -0.09 -59.25 7.08
CA VAL A 401 0.03 -59.20 8.54
C VAL A 401 -1.34 -59.55 9.13
N ARG A 402 -1.38 -60.60 9.97
CA ARG A 402 -2.57 -60.95 10.75
C ARG A 402 -2.84 -59.83 11.76
N GLU A 403 -4.07 -59.32 11.76
CA GLU A 403 -4.55 -58.32 12.70
C GLU A 403 -4.94 -58.98 14.02
N ASP A 404 -3.96 -59.18 14.91
CA ASP A 404 -4.24 -59.48 16.32
C ASP A 404 -4.10 -58.19 17.13
N ALA A 405 -5.18 -57.77 17.78
CA ALA A 405 -5.27 -56.58 18.62
C ALA A 405 -4.44 -56.72 19.89
N ILE A 406 -3.16 -56.35 19.83
CA ILE A 406 -2.18 -56.52 20.93
C ILE A 406 -2.23 -55.38 21.98
N PHE A 407 -3.04 -54.33 21.80
CA PHE A 407 -3.12 -53.24 22.77
C PHE A 407 -4.51 -53.12 23.42
N ARG A 408 -4.54 -53.16 24.75
CA ARG A 408 -5.75 -52.96 25.57
C ARG A 408 -6.42 -51.61 25.22
N PRO A 409 -7.76 -51.56 25.16
CA PRO A 409 -8.46 -50.30 24.93
C PRO A 409 -8.22 -49.33 26.08
N SER A 410 -7.94 -48.06 25.76
CA SER A 410 -7.77 -46.99 26.75
C SER A 410 -9.11 -46.67 27.45
N PRO A 411 -9.08 -46.27 28.74
CA PRO A 411 -10.29 -45.98 29.50
C PRO A 411 -11.06 -44.75 28.95
N PRO A 412 -12.38 -44.67 29.17
CA PRO A 412 -13.22 -43.59 28.64
C PRO A 412 -12.88 -42.22 29.28
N PRO A 413 -12.94 -41.11 28.50
CA PRO A 413 -12.52 -39.78 28.95
C PRO A 413 -13.53 -39.14 29.92
N SER A 414 -13.03 -38.48 30.98
CA SER A 414 -13.85 -37.85 32.02
C SER A 414 -14.05 -36.33 31.86
N THR A 415 -13.39 -35.68 30.89
CA THR A 415 -13.49 -34.24 30.63
C THR A 415 -13.57 -33.90 29.13
N GLY A 416 -14.26 -32.81 28.79
CA GLY A 416 -14.59 -32.43 27.41
C GLY A 416 -13.39 -32.14 26.50
N LEU A 417 -12.25 -31.73 27.06
CA LEU A 417 -11.02 -31.50 26.29
C LEU A 417 -10.33 -32.82 25.89
N GLN A 418 -10.33 -33.84 26.76
CA GLN A 418 -9.82 -35.17 26.41
C GLN A 418 -10.71 -35.89 25.38
N ALA A 419 -12.02 -35.64 25.41
CA ALA A 419 -12.94 -36.15 24.38
C ALA A 419 -12.61 -35.55 23.01
N PHE A 420 -12.26 -34.25 22.96
CA PHE A 420 -11.87 -33.57 21.73
C PHE A 420 -10.54 -34.09 21.18
N GLU A 421 -9.53 -34.25 22.04
CA GLU A 421 -8.20 -34.75 21.64
C GLU A 421 -8.26 -36.18 21.10
N ASN A 422 -9.07 -37.06 21.71
CA ASN A 422 -9.31 -38.41 21.21
C ASN A 422 -10.03 -38.42 19.84
N THR A 423 -10.98 -37.49 19.62
CA THR A 423 -11.62 -37.35 18.29
C THR A 423 -10.68 -36.80 17.23
N VAL A 424 -9.81 -35.85 17.56
CA VAL A 424 -8.80 -35.32 16.63
C VAL A 424 -7.76 -36.39 16.29
N GLY A 425 -7.34 -37.19 17.29
CA GLY A 425 -6.43 -38.32 17.08
C GLY A 425 -7.00 -39.42 16.18
N MET A 426 -8.30 -39.71 16.26
CA MET A 426 -8.98 -40.65 15.34
C MET A 426 -9.07 -40.10 13.91
N VAL A 427 -9.34 -38.80 13.75
CA VAL A 427 -9.39 -38.15 12.43
C VAL A 427 -8.00 -38.13 11.78
N ALA A 428 -6.95 -37.84 12.54
CA ALA A 428 -5.57 -37.87 12.03
C ALA A 428 -5.15 -39.28 11.57
N ARG A 429 -5.56 -40.35 12.27
CA ARG A 429 -5.32 -41.74 11.85
C ARG A 429 -6.10 -42.12 10.59
N SER A 430 -7.34 -41.63 10.44
CA SER A 430 -8.16 -41.89 9.25
C SER A 430 -7.61 -41.25 7.97
N TYR A 431 -6.83 -40.16 8.09
CA TYR A 431 -6.15 -39.52 6.96
C TYR A 431 -4.93 -40.30 6.46
N GLY A 432 -4.32 -41.17 7.28
CA GLY A 432 -3.11 -41.92 6.93
C GLY A 432 -3.35 -43.21 6.15
N GLN A 433 -4.60 -43.65 5.98
CA GLN A 433 -4.90 -45.01 5.46
C GLN A 433 -5.76 -45.08 4.19
N SER A 434 -6.26 -43.97 3.62
CA SER A 434 -7.01 -44.03 2.36
C SER A 434 -6.12 -43.76 1.14
N HIS A 435 -5.70 -44.83 0.45
CA HIS A 435 -5.17 -44.70 -0.91
C HIS A 435 -6.32 -44.36 -1.88
N GLY A 436 -6.22 -43.24 -2.60
CA GLY A 436 -7.03 -42.95 -3.80
C GLY A 436 -8.27 -42.05 -3.66
N ALA A 437 -8.36 -41.14 -2.69
CA ALA A 437 -9.52 -40.25 -2.55
C ALA A 437 -9.37 -38.92 -3.31
N THR A 438 -10.02 -38.82 -4.46
CA THR A 438 -10.36 -37.56 -5.14
C THR A 438 -11.57 -36.92 -4.46
N ASN A 439 -11.32 -36.04 -3.47
CA ASN A 439 -12.10 -34.85 -3.09
C ASN A 439 -11.90 -34.54 -1.59
N PRO A 440 -11.37 -33.36 -1.21
CA PRO A 440 -11.07 -33.01 0.17
C PRO A 440 -12.27 -32.31 0.83
N VAL A 441 -13.42 -32.98 0.96
CA VAL A 441 -14.56 -32.44 1.73
C VAL A 441 -14.84 -33.37 2.90
N SER A 442 -14.71 -32.83 4.12
CA SER A 442 -14.95 -33.59 5.35
C SER A 442 -16.36 -34.22 5.36
N PRO A 443 -16.53 -35.44 5.93
CA PRO A 443 -17.83 -36.13 5.98
C PRO A 443 -18.91 -35.34 6.76
N ARG A 444 -18.51 -34.40 7.62
CA ARG A 444 -19.43 -33.51 8.33
C ARG A 444 -19.92 -32.35 7.46
N ALA A 445 -19.07 -31.85 6.55
CA ALA A 445 -19.47 -30.85 5.55
C ALA A 445 -20.40 -31.48 4.50
N GLN A 446 -20.18 -32.73 4.11
CA GLN A 446 -21.12 -33.46 3.25
C GLN A 446 -22.48 -33.65 3.92
N ARG A 447 -22.53 -34.06 5.20
CA ARG A 447 -23.81 -34.19 5.92
C ARG A 447 -24.51 -32.85 6.17
N LEU A 448 -23.76 -31.76 6.37
CA LEU A 448 -24.36 -30.43 6.50
C LEU A 448 -24.89 -29.90 5.17
N LEU A 449 -24.22 -30.23 4.06
CA LEU A 449 -24.71 -29.95 2.71
C LEU A 449 -25.96 -30.78 2.42
N GLU A 450 -25.95 -32.09 2.69
CA GLU A 450 -27.10 -32.98 2.52
C GLU A 450 -28.30 -32.57 3.39
N TYR A 451 -28.06 -32.24 4.66
CA TYR A 451 -29.09 -31.75 5.58
C TYR A 451 -29.63 -30.37 5.17
N GLY A 452 -28.77 -29.52 4.62
CA GLY A 452 -29.17 -28.23 4.05
C GLY A 452 -29.98 -28.38 2.75
N THR A 453 -29.63 -29.34 1.90
CA THR A 453 -30.35 -29.61 0.64
C THR A 453 -31.71 -30.25 0.88
N ASP A 454 -31.82 -31.21 1.82
CA ASP A 454 -33.07 -31.93 2.11
C ASP A 454 -34.14 -31.06 2.79
N ARG A 455 -33.74 -29.97 3.46
CA ARG A 455 -34.67 -29.08 4.18
C ARG A 455 -35.13 -27.88 3.35
N ILE A 456 -34.46 -27.60 2.24
CA ILE A 456 -34.73 -26.46 1.36
C ILE A 456 -35.49 -26.89 0.09
N LEU A 457 -35.39 -28.17 -0.32
CA LEU A 457 -36.04 -28.69 -1.53
C LEU A 457 -36.65 -30.08 -1.26
N SER A 458 -37.91 -30.27 -1.65
CA SER A 458 -38.55 -31.60 -1.61
C SER A 458 -38.00 -32.48 -2.74
N LYS A 459 -37.99 -33.81 -2.54
CA LYS A 459 -37.48 -34.78 -3.52
C LYS A 459 -38.18 -34.69 -4.90
N GLU A 460 -39.46 -34.33 -4.94
CA GLU A 460 -40.21 -34.10 -6.19
C GLU A 460 -39.78 -32.81 -6.91
N GLN A 461 -39.39 -31.76 -6.17
CA GLN A 461 -38.81 -30.54 -6.77
C GLN A 461 -37.39 -30.80 -7.28
N GLN A 462 -36.63 -31.69 -6.65
CA GLN A 462 -35.26 -32.03 -7.04
C GLN A 462 -35.18 -32.76 -8.39
N GLU A 463 -36.24 -33.48 -8.77
CA GLU A 463 -36.37 -34.13 -10.09
C GLU A 463 -36.85 -33.16 -11.19
N GLN A 464 -37.68 -32.17 -10.85
CA GLN A 464 -38.06 -31.10 -11.79
C GLN A 464 -36.95 -30.05 -12.00
N PHE A 465 -36.12 -29.82 -10.99
CA PHE A 465 -34.96 -28.92 -11.06
C PHE A 465 -33.70 -29.68 -11.47
N GLY A 466 -33.61 -30.08 -12.74
CA GLY A 466 -32.38 -30.61 -13.32
C GLY A 466 -31.18 -29.67 -13.07
N ARG A 467 -29.97 -30.23 -12.89
CA ARG A 467 -28.72 -29.50 -12.61
C ARG A 467 -28.49 -28.27 -13.49
N ALA A 468 -28.94 -28.31 -14.75
CA ALA A 468 -28.85 -27.17 -15.68
C ALA A 468 -29.74 -25.97 -15.27
N ASN A 469 -30.97 -26.21 -14.80
CA ASN A 469 -31.88 -25.15 -14.33
C ASN A 469 -31.50 -24.63 -12.94
N MET A 470 -30.89 -25.46 -12.08
CA MET A 470 -30.29 -25.02 -10.82
C MET A 470 -29.09 -24.10 -11.05
N VAL A 471 -28.20 -24.41 -12.00
CA VAL A 471 -27.07 -23.53 -12.34
C VAL A 471 -27.59 -22.22 -12.94
N ASN A 472 -28.61 -22.25 -13.80
CA ASN A 472 -29.20 -21.04 -14.36
C ASN A 472 -29.95 -20.17 -13.32
N ASN A 473 -30.70 -20.76 -12.40
CA ASN A 473 -31.36 -20.03 -11.30
C ASN A 473 -30.38 -19.58 -10.22
N ALA A 474 -29.36 -20.39 -9.89
CA ALA A 474 -28.28 -19.98 -9.00
C ALA A 474 -27.48 -18.83 -9.62
N ASN A 475 -27.25 -18.83 -10.93
CA ASN A 475 -26.65 -17.70 -11.64
C ASN A 475 -27.54 -16.46 -11.57
N GLY A 476 -28.87 -16.61 -11.64
CA GLY A 476 -29.82 -15.50 -11.44
C GLY A 476 -29.80 -14.94 -10.01
N LEU A 477 -29.78 -15.81 -9.00
CA LEU A 477 -29.69 -15.41 -7.59
C LEU A 477 -28.32 -14.82 -7.25
N ILE A 478 -27.22 -15.41 -7.70
CA ILE A 478 -25.86 -14.89 -7.53
C ILE A 478 -25.73 -13.54 -8.24
N ALA A 479 -26.25 -13.39 -9.46
CA ALA A 479 -26.27 -12.10 -10.15
C ALA A 479 -27.11 -11.06 -9.39
N SER A 480 -28.24 -11.47 -8.81
CA SER A 480 -29.06 -10.58 -7.96
C SER A 480 -28.33 -10.16 -6.69
N ILE A 481 -27.58 -11.07 -6.04
CA ILE A 481 -26.76 -10.79 -4.86
C ILE A 481 -25.58 -9.88 -5.24
N ILE A 482 -24.92 -10.14 -6.37
CA ILE A 482 -23.81 -9.32 -6.87
C ILE A 482 -24.28 -7.88 -7.09
N ARG A 483 -25.51 -7.65 -7.57
CA ARG A 483 -26.13 -6.31 -7.73
C ARG A 483 -26.38 -5.59 -6.42
N THR A 484 -26.49 -6.29 -5.30
CA THR A 484 -26.64 -5.64 -3.99
C THR A 484 -25.33 -5.02 -3.50
N PRO A 485 -25.39 -4.07 -2.54
CA PRO A 485 -24.20 -3.54 -1.86
C PRO A 485 -23.31 -4.61 -1.23
N PHE A 486 -23.90 -5.73 -0.78
CA PHE A 486 -23.16 -6.88 -0.24
C PHE A 486 -22.36 -7.64 -1.31
N GLY A 487 -22.77 -7.53 -2.57
CA GLY A 487 -22.08 -8.10 -3.72
C GLY A 487 -20.91 -7.26 -4.24
N MET A 488 -20.85 -5.96 -3.91
CA MET A 488 -19.80 -5.05 -4.39
C MET A 488 -18.35 -5.53 -4.14
N PRO A 489 -18.03 -6.15 -2.98
CA PRO A 489 -16.69 -6.73 -2.76
C PRO A 489 -16.31 -7.81 -3.79
N PHE A 490 -17.26 -8.56 -4.33
CA PHE A 490 -16.96 -9.67 -5.24
C PHE A 490 -16.93 -9.25 -6.72
N ARG A 491 -17.24 -7.98 -7.02
CA ARG A 491 -17.23 -7.45 -8.38
C ARG A 491 -15.80 -7.28 -8.89
N GLN A 492 -15.56 -7.74 -10.12
CA GLN A 492 -14.31 -7.52 -10.83
C GLN A 492 -14.51 -6.42 -11.87
N VAL A 493 -14.41 -5.17 -11.40
CA VAL A 493 -14.62 -3.98 -12.26
C VAL A 493 -13.62 -3.98 -13.41
N PHE A 494 -14.09 -3.66 -14.61
CA PHE A 494 -13.29 -3.58 -15.84
C PHE A 494 -12.00 -2.76 -15.66
N ALA A 495 -12.11 -1.57 -15.04
CA ALA A 495 -10.97 -0.71 -14.74
C ALA A 495 -9.91 -1.39 -13.85
N ARG A 496 -10.33 -2.15 -12.82
CA ARG A 496 -9.40 -2.87 -11.93
C ARG A 496 -8.68 -3.99 -12.66
N ARG A 497 -9.38 -4.73 -13.51
CA ARG A 497 -8.79 -5.80 -14.33
C ARG A 497 -7.74 -5.25 -15.27
N ILE A 498 -8.02 -4.15 -15.96
CA ILE A 498 -7.03 -3.52 -16.84
C ILE A 498 -5.85 -3.00 -16.03
N ASN A 499 -6.09 -2.26 -14.95
CA ASN A 499 -5.03 -1.71 -14.12
C ASN A 499 -4.12 -2.80 -13.54
N ALA A 500 -4.68 -3.94 -13.13
CA ALA A 500 -3.92 -5.09 -12.63
C ALA A 500 -3.02 -5.72 -13.71
N VAL A 501 -3.48 -5.80 -14.96
CA VAL A 501 -2.68 -6.33 -16.07
C VAL A 501 -1.63 -5.32 -16.54
N VAL A 502 -2.05 -4.08 -16.82
CA VAL A 502 -1.17 -3.03 -17.38
C VAL A 502 -0.10 -2.61 -16.38
N PHE A 503 -0.45 -2.41 -15.11
CA PHE A 503 0.48 -1.90 -14.09
C PHE A 503 0.99 -2.97 -13.11
N GLY A 504 0.57 -4.23 -13.25
CA GLY A 504 1.01 -5.33 -12.40
C GLY A 504 0.26 -5.43 -11.06
N VAL A 505 0.60 -6.45 -10.26
CA VAL A 505 0.00 -6.80 -8.95
C VAL A 505 1.16 -7.10 -7.99
N PRO A 506 1.10 -6.77 -6.67
CA PRO A 506 -0.02 -6.20 -5.91
C PRO A 506 -0.09 -4.66 -5.84
N TYR A 507 1.02 -3.97 -6.16
CA TYR A 507 1.07 -2.51 -6.25
C TYR A 507 1.34 -2.09 -7.69
N SER A 508 0.69 -1.02 -8.12
CA SER A 508 0.79 -0.50 -9.48
C SER A 508 2.17 0.12 -9.75
N THR A 509 2.84 -0.30 -10.82
CA THR A 509 4.12 0.28 -11.27
C THR A 509 3.94 1.50 -12.18
N SER A 510 2.74 2.08 -12.24
CA SER A 510 2.38 3.20 -13.14
C SER A 510 3.39 4.35 -13.10
N THR A 511 3.75 4.82 -11.90
CA THR A 511 4.69 5.94 -11.72
C THR A 511 6.08 5.64 -12.28
N ILE A 512 6.55 4.40 -12.19
CA ILE A 512 7.84 3.99 -12.75
C ILE A 512 7.79 4.03 -14.27
N ILE A 513 6.73 3.46 -14.86
CA ILE A 513 6.55 3.38 -16.32
C ILE A 513 6.41 4.79 -16.91
N ILE A 514 5.56 5.63 -16.33
CA ILE A 514 5.37 7.02 -16.78
C ILE A 514 6.69 7.80 -16.75
N ASN A 515 7.44 7.70 -15.65
CA ASN A 515 8.73 8.37 -15.55
C ASN A 515 9.78 7.78 -16.51
N ALA A 516 9.75 6.47 -16.77
CA ALA A 516 10.62 5.83 -17.76
C ALA A 516 10.33 6.32 -19.18
N VAL A 517 9.07 6.44 -19.57
CA VAL A 517 8.65 6.99 -20.88
C VAL A 517 9.09 8.44 -21.01
N LYS A 518 8.79 9.29 -20.02
CA LYS A 518 9.22 10.70 -20.01
C LYS A 518 10.73 10.83 -20.09
N ALA A 519 11.46 9.99 -19.36
CA ALA A 519 12.92 10.01 -19.35
C ALA A 519 13.51 9.63 -20.71
N ILE A 520 13.06 8.52 -21.31
CA ILE A 520 13.64 8.05 -22.57
C ILE A 520 13.30 8.99 -23.73
N CYS A 521 12.07 9.50 -23.79
CA CYS A 521 11.67 10.45 -24.83
C CYS A 521 12.38 11.80 -24.65
N GLY A 522 12.44 12.33 -23.43
CA GLY A 522 13.13 13.59 -23.15
C GLY A 522 14.63 13.53 -23.43
N LEU A 523 15.30 12.41 -23.15
CA LEU A 523 16.70 12.23 -23.54
C LEU A 523 16.86 12.05 -25.04
N ALA A 524 15.98 11.31 -25.72
CA ALA A 524 16.04 11.15 -27.17
C ALA A 524 15.89 12.50 -27.88
N VAL A 525 14.94 13.34 -27.47
CA VAL A 525 14.75 14.69 -28.03
C VAL A 525 15.97 15.58 -27.76
N ALA A 526 16.49 15.56 -26.52
CA ALA A 526 17.67 16.34 -26.16
C ALA A 526 18.94 15.90 -26.89
N SER A 527 19.02 14.63 -27.31
CA SER A 527 20.22 14.10 -27.96
C SER A 527 20.52 14.78 -29.29
N LEU A 528 19.51 15.29 -30.01
CA LEU A 528 19.73 15.98 -31.28
C LEU A 528 20.68 17.19 -31.14
N LYS A 529 20.65 17.87 -29.98
CA LYS A 529 21.48 19.05 -29.70
C LYS A 529 22.68 18.74 -28.80
N GLU A 530 22.56 17.73 -27.94
CA GLU A 530 23.50 17.52 -26.82
C GLU A 530 24.38 16.26 -26.97
N ASP A 531 24.04 15.33 -27.86
CA ASP A 531 24.80 14.09 -28.10
C ASP A 531 25.86 14.26 -29.19
N ASN A 532 27.02 14.80 -28.80
CA ASN A 532 28.16 14.99 -29.71
C ASN A 532 28.75 13.67 -30.23
N LEU A 533 28.46 12.54 -29.58
CA LEU A 533 29.08 11.24 -29.87
C LEU A 533 28.17 10.34 -30.72
N GLY A 534 26.93 10.76 -31.01
CA GLY A 534 25.97 10.00 -31.81
C GLY A 534 25.57 8.67 -31.18
N GLN A 535 25.63 8.56 -29.85
CA GLN A 535 25.27 7.37 -29.08
C GLN A 535 23.80 7.00 -29.22
N VAL A 536 22.93 8.00 -29.23
CA VAL A 536 21.48 7.84 -29.15
C VAL A 536 20.90 7.45 -30.51
N GLN A 537 21.50 7.93 -31.59
CA GLN A 537 20.98 7.82 -32.95
C GLN A 537 20.61 6.39 -33.36
N LYS A 538 21.45 5.41 -32.99
CA LYS A 538 21.24 3.98 -33.28
C LYS A 538 20.03 3.37 -32.57
N ASP A 539 19.64 3.91 -31.41
CA ASP A 539 18.61 3.34 -30.55
C ASP A 539 17.23 3.99 -30.79
N ILE A 540 17.16 5.13 -31.49
CA ILE A 540 15.92 5.89 -31.76
C ILE A 540 14.87 5.02 -32.44
N SER A 541 15.24 4.25 -33.47
CA SER A 541 14.28 3.40 -34.20
C SER A 541 13.67 2.33 -33.29
N THR A 542 14.48 1.74 -32.41
CA THR A 542 14.02 0.76 -31.40
C THR A 542 13.08 1.40 -30.38
N ILE A 543 13.38 2.62 -29.93
CA ILE A 543 12.53 3.39 -29.00
C ILE A 543 11.16 3.65 -29.64
N VAL A 544 11.14 4.23 -30.84
CA VAL A 544 9.89 4.55 -31.57
C VAL A 544 9.05 3.29 -31.79
N ARG A 545 9.66 2.20 -32.27
CA ARG A 545 8.96 0.90 -32.45
C ARG A 545 8.37 0.39 -31.15
N THR A 546 9.12 0.47 -30.05
CA THR A 546 8.63 0.00 -28.75
C THR A 546 7.46 0.84 -28.24
N LEU A 547 7.51 2.16 -28.40
CA LEU A 547 6.40 3.04 -28.04
C LEU A 547 5.14 2.77 -28.88
N ILE A 548 5.31 2.57 -30.20
CA ILE A 548 4.24 2.18 -31.11
C ILE A 548 3.59 0.87 -30.65
N ILE A 549 4.39 -0.19 -30.51
CA ILE A 549 3.92 -1.54 -30.18
C ILE A 549 3.19 -1.51 -28.83
N THR A 550 3.76 -0.85 -27.83
CA THR A 550 3.17 -0.75 -26.49
C THR A 550 1.84 0.00 -26.54
N THR A 551 1.77 1.13 -27.24
CA THR A 551 0.54 1.93 -27.39
C THR A 551 -0.57 1.13 -28.07
N GLN A 552 -0.27 0.46 -29.18
CA GLN A 552 -1.23 -0.37 -29.90
C GLN A 552 -1.70 -1.55 -29.06
N GLN A 553 -0.78 -2.24 -28.36
CA GLN A 553 -1.16 -3.38 -27.52
C GLN A 553 -2.06 -2.97 -26.37
N ILE A 554 -1.81 -1.82 -25.73
CA ILE A 554 -2.70 -1.29 -24.68
C ILE A 554 -4.08 -0.97 -25.28
N GLN A 555 -4.15 -0.24 -26.40
CA GLN A 555 -5.42 0.12 -27.04
C GLN A 555 -6.21 -1.12 -27.47
N LEU A 556 -5.55 -2.08 -28.13
CA LEU A 556 -6.16 -3.33 -28.56
C LEU A 556 -6.61 -4.18 -27.35
N PHE A 557 -5.84 -4.20 -26.27
CA PHE A 557 -6.21 -4.91 -25.05
C PHE A 557 -7.47 -4.32 -24.41
N VAL A 558 -7.54 -3.00 -24.25
CA VAL A 558 -8.73 -2.30 -23.71
C VAL A 558 -9.95 -2.50 -24.60
N ALA A 559 -9.78 -2.48 -25.93
CA ALA A 559 -10.86 -2.69 -26.89
C ALA A 559 -11.37 -4.14 -26.91
N LYS A 560 -10.47 -5.13 -26.83
CA LYS A 560 -10.80 -6.55 -26.97
C LYS A 560 -11.21 -7.23 -25.67
N LEU A 561 -10.78 -6.73 -24.51
CA LEU A 561 -11.08 -7.36 -23.22
C LEU A 561 -12.61 -7.38 -22.98
N PRO A 562 -13.25 -8.55 -22.86
CA PRO A 562 -14.66 -8.59 -22.50
C PRO A 562 -14.84 -8.22 -21.01
N PRO A 563 -15.91 -7.47 -20.67
CA PRO A 563 -16.25 -7.21 -19.28
C PRO A 563 -16.49 -8.52 -18.53
N HIS A 564 -16.12 -8.56 -17.25
CA HIS A 564 -16.34 -9.75 -16.44
C HIS A 564 -17.83 -9.86 -16.09
N TRP A 565 -18.37 -11.07 -15.98
CA TRP A 565 -19.79 -11.27 -15.67
C TRP A 565 -20.21 -10.72 -14.29
N THR A 566 -19.27 -10.51 -13.37
CA THR A 566 -19.52 -9.87 -12.06
C THR A 566 -19.53 -8.34 -12.11
N ASP A 567 -19.16 -7.73 -13.24
CA ASP A 567 -19.16 -6.28 -13.42
C ASP A 567 -20.54 -5.82 -13.92
N VAL A 568 -21.47 -5.68 -12.98
CA VAL A 568 -22.87 -5.41 -13.30
C VAL A 568 -23.14 -3.94 -13.63
N ASP A 569 -22.25 -3.05 -13.20
CA ASP A 569 -22.38 -1.60 -13.43
C ASP A 569 -21.66 -1.14 -14.70
N PHE A 570 -21.18 -2.08 -15.53
CA PHE A 570 -20.47 -1.76 -16.77
C PHE A 570 -21.42 -1.05 -17.74
N ASN A 571 -21.22 0.26 -17.88
CA ASN A 571 -22.01 1.16 -18.73
C ASN A 571 -21.56 1.19 -20.20
N GLY A 572 -20.63 0.31 -20.59
CA GLY A 572 -19.99 0.34 -21.91
C GLY A 572 -18.80 1.29 -22.03
N ASP A 573 -18.54 2.11 -21.00
CA ASP A 573 -17.37 2.99 -20.97
C ASP A 573 -16.11 2.16 -20.71
N ARG A 574 -15.17 2.25 -21.66
CA ARG A 574 -13.88 1.54 -21.60
C ARG A 574 -12.74 2.47 -21.20
N GLN A 575 -13.03 3.73 -20.89
CA GLN A 575 -12.02 4.70 -20.49
C GLN A 575 -11.59 4.43 -19.04
N VAL A 576 -10.30 4.13 -18.86
CA VAL A 576 -9.69 3.95 -17.55
C VAL A 576 -8.69 5.09 -17.34
N PRO A 577 -8.88 5.97 -16.36
CA PRO A 577 -8.13 7.22 -16.26
C PRO A 577 -6.63 7.01 -16.07
N GLU A 578 -6.21 6.00 -15.30
CA GLU A 578 -4.79 5.70 -15.10
C GLU A 578 -4.12 5.20 -16.37
N VAL A 579 -4.82 4.39 -17.17
CA VAL A 579 -4.33 3.85 -18.44
C VAL A 579 -4.32 4.93 -19.50
N GLU A 580 -5.33 5.80 -19.53
CA GLU A 580 -5.36 6.94 -20.45
C GLU A 580 -4.22 7.91 -20.14
N ALA A 581 -3.89 8.13 -18.86
CA ALA A 581 -2.71 8.93 -18.49
C ALA A 581 -1.40 8.31 -19.02
N LEU A 582 -1.26 6.98 -18.99
CA LEU A 582 -0.10 6.31 -19.61
C LEU A 582 -0.13 6.43 -21.14
N LEU A 583 -1.29 6.21 -21.78
CA LEU A 583 -1.45 6.35 -23.22
C LEU A 583 -1.12 7.76 -23.68
N GLN A 584 -1.58 8.78 -22.96
CA GLN A 584 -1.27 10.18 -23.26
C GLN A 584 0.24 10.42 -23.21
N VAL A 585 0.93 9.97 -22.15
CA VAL A 585 2.39 10.13 -22.02
C VAL A 585 3.14 9.39 -23.13
N LEU A 586 2.68 8.21 -23.55
CA LEU A 586 3.25 7.48 -24.69
C LEU A 586 3.06 8.23 -26.00
N LYS A 587 1.86 8.74 -26.26
CA LYS A 587 1.51 9.52 -27.48
C LYS A 587 2.28 10.83 -27.54
N ASP A 588 2.38 11.56 -26.42
CA ASP A 588 3.14 12.81 -26.32
C ASP A 588 4.62 12.55 -26.58
N GLY A 589 5.19 11.50 -25.98
CA GLY A 589 6.58 11.10 -26.25
C GLY A 589 6.84 10.70 -27.70
N LEU A 590 5.90 9.98 -28.33
CA LEU A 590 5.92 9.66 -29.76
C LEU A 590 5.87 10.93 -30.62
N HIS A 591 4.99 11.87 -30.28
CA HIS A 591 4.86 13.15 -30.96
C HIS A 591 6.17 13.93 -30.92
N GLU A 592 6.76 14.12 -29.72
CA GLU A 592 8.00 14.87 -29.54
C GLU A 592 9.16 14.26 -30.35
N ILE A 593 9.29 12.92 -30.37
CA ILE A 593 10.33 12.24 -31.14
C ILE A 593 10.11 12.39 -32.65
N VAL A 594 8.87 12.21 -33.13
CA VAL A 594 8.56 12.31 -34.57
C VAL A 594 8.75 13.74 -35.08
N VAL A 595 8.38 14.74 -34.28
CA VAL A 595 8.61 16.16 -34.62
C VAL A 595 10.11 16.46 -34.68
N THR A 596 10.88 15.96 -33.72
CA THR A 596 12.32 16.25 -33.63
C THR A 596 13.15 15.50 -34.68
N PHE A 597 12.82 14.25 -34.98
CA PHE A 597 13.61 13.39 -35.87
C PHE A 597 12.95 13.10 -37.21
N GLY A 598 11.79 13.68 -37.50
CA GLY A 598 11.02 13.43 -38.71
C GLY A 598 11.81 13.65 -40.00
N GLU A 599 12.59 14.73 -40.07
CA GLU A 599 13.45 15.05 -41.21
C GLU A 599 14.58 14.04 -41.42
N TYR A 600 15.04 13.39 -40.35
CA TYR A 600 16.15 12.44 -40.35
C TYR A 600 15.68 10.97 -40.38
N ALA A 601 14.37 10.72 -40.42
CA ALA A 601 13.81 9.40 -40.17
C ALA A 601 14.31 8.31 -41.15
N GLY A 602 14.56 8.68 -42.42
CA GLY A 602 15.14 7.76 -43.41
C GLY A 602 16.54 7.27 -43.03
N ASN A 603 17.39 8.16 -42.49
CA ASN A 603 18.75 7.83 -42.04
C ASN A 603 18.77 7.06 -40.71
N LEU A 604 17.68 7.12 -39.94
CA LEU A 604 17.52 6.43 -38.66
C LEU A 604 17.00 5.00 -38.80
N GLY A 605 16.71 4.55 -40.03
CA GLY A 605 16.16 3.22 -40.29
C GLY A 605 14.67 3.08 -39.92
N LEU A 606 13.95 4.20 -39.88
CA LEU A 606 12.49 4.22 -39.73
C LEU A 606 11.84 4.16 -41.12
N SER A 607 10.93 3.20 -41.31
CA SER A 607 10.15 3.10 -42.54
C SER A 607 9.09 4.20 -42.61
N ARG A 608 8.70 4.59 -43.84
CA ARG A 608 7.61 5.56 -44.05
C ARG A 608 6.29 5.12 -43.41
N THR A 609 6.04 3.82 -43.37
CA THR A 609 4.87 3.21 -42.72
C THR A 609 4.91 3.36 -41.20
N GLU A 610 6.08 3.16 -40.57
CA GLU A 610 6.24 3.35 -39.12
C GLU A 610 6.07 4.82 -38.73
N ILE A 611 6.54 5.75 -39.56
CA ILE A 611 6.36 7.19 -39.33
C ILE A 611 4.89 7.57 -39.48
N ALA A 612 4.20 7.09 -40.52
CA ALA A 612 2.78 7.34 -40.72
C ALA A 612 1.95 6.83 -39.54
N LEU A 613 2.28 5.64 -39.04
CA LEU A 613 1.62 5.02 -37.90
C LEU A 613 1.95 5.75 -36.59
N ALA A 614 3.21 6.15 -36.38
CA ALA A 614 3.59 6.99 -35.24
C ALA A 614 2.81 8.31 -35.24
N LYS A 615 2.62 8.92 -36.43
CA LYS A 615 1.83 10.14 -36.60
C LYS A 615 0.35 9.94 -36.31
N GLU A 616 -0.20 8.81 -36.74
CA GLU A 616 -1.59 8.44 -36.44
C GLU A 616 -1.82 8.28 -34.93
N LEU A 617 -0.91 7.58 -34.24
CA LEU A 617 -1.02 7.33 -32.80
C LEU A 617 -0.78 8.58 -31.95
N ALA A 618 0.20 9.41 -32.32
CA ALA A 618 0.52 10.68 -31.65
C ALA A 618 -0.61 11.72 -31.74
N GLY A 619 -1.53 11.57 -32.70
CA GLY A 619 -2.59 12.53 -32.98
C GLY A 619 -2.12 13.65 -33.92
N ARG A 620 -3.04 14.18 -34.74
CA ARG A 620 -2.76 15.27 -35.70
C ARG A 620 -2.65 16.61 -34.99
N GLY A 621 -1.46 16.96 -34.50
CA GLY A 621 -1.12 18.34 -34.14
C GLY A 621 -0.76 19.17 -35.39
N PRO A 622 -0.88 20.51 -35.35
CA PRO A 622 -0.56 21.39 -36.48
C PRO A 622 0.91 21.28 -36.94
N GLU A 623 1.83 20.91 -36.04
CA GLU A 623 3.25 20.71 -36.33
C GLU A 623 3.56 19.41 -37.11
N MET A 624 2.60 18.49 -37.23
CA MET A 624 2.78 17.20 -37.93
C MET A 624 2.49 17.26 -39.42
N GLU A 625 1.80 18.31 -39.88
CA GLU A 625 1.47 18.53 -41.30
C GLU A 625 2.65 19.03 -42.12
N THR A 626 3.66 19.63 -41.47
CA THR A 626 4.86 20.19 -42.11
C THR A 626 5.94 19.14 -42.38
N ILE A 627 5.92 18.02 -41.68
CA ILE A 627 6.90 16.92 -41.81
C ILE A 627 6.47 16.04 -42.98
N ARG A 628 7.10 16.19 -44.17
CA ARG A 628 6.80 15.39 -45.37
C ARG A 628 7.64 14.13 -45.50
#